data_AF-A0A067GN48-F1
#
_entry.id   AF-A0A067GN48-F1
#
_cell.length_a   1.000
_cell.length_b   1.000
_cell.length_c   1.000
_cell.angle_alpha   90.00
_cell.angle_beta   90.00
_cell.angle_gamma   90.00
#
_symmetry.space_group_name_H-M   'P 1'
#
loop_
_entity.id
_entity.type
_entity.pdbx_description
1 polymer ?
#
loop_
_entity_poly.entity_id
_entity_poly.type
_entity_poly.pdbx_seq_one_letter_code
_entity_poly.pdbx_strand_id
1 'polypeptide(L)'
;MDGPVGGSRASGGNGMVSNQANDTTTVAADDPKQNLNQVINSVQKTLGLLHQLYLTVSSFNAASQLPLLQRLNSLVSELDNMVKLSEKCNIQVPTEVLNLIDDGKNPDEFTRDVINSCIAKNQVTKGKTDAFKVL
;
A
#
# COMPACT_ATOMS: atom_id res chain seq x y z
N MET A 1 56.58 -8.71 60.81
CA MET A 1 57.91 -8.35 60.27
C MET A 1 57.69 -7.62 58.96
N ASP A 2 57.54 -6.30 59.12
CA ASP A 2 58.08 -5.19 58.31
C ASP A 2 57.96 -5.16 56.77
N GLY A 3 57.44 -4.03 56.26
CA GLY A 3 57.27 -3.65 54.83
C GLY A 3 58.58 -3.26 54.11
N PRO A 4 58.64 -2.28 53.16
CA PRO A 4 57.63 -1.30 52.71
C PRO A 4 57.58 -0.95 51.17
N VAL A 5 56.51 -0.23 50.79
CA VAL A 5 56.38 0.98 49.92
C VAL A 5 56.98 1.07 48.49
N GLY A 6 56.10 1.53 47.56
CA GLY A 6 56.40 2.39 46.39
C GLY A 6 56.25 1.68 45.04
N GLY A 7 55.35 2.02 44.11
CA GLY A 7 54.71 3.28 43.76
C GLY A 7 55.08 3.57 42.29
N SER A 8 54.19 3.33 41.32
CA SER A 8 54.33 3.85 39.94
C SER A 8 52.99 3.85 39.19
N ARG A 9 52.78 4.96 38.47
CA ARG A 9 51.56 5.46 37.86
C ARG A 9 51.29 4.84 36.49
N ALA A 10 50.02 4.66 36.13
CA ALA A 10 49.50 4.70 34.75
C ALA A 10 47.98 4.94 34.82
N SER A 11 47.52 6.19 34.76
CA SER A 11 47.09 6.91 33.54
C SER A 11 46.08 6.14 32.71
N GLY A 12 44.81 6.50 32.89
CA GLY A 12 43.69 6.02 32.09
C GLY A 12 43.78 6.44 30.63
N GLY A 13 43.24 5.58 29.77
CA GLY A 13 43.14 5.80 28.33
C GLY A 13 42.03 4.91 27.77
N ASN A 14 41.14 5.56 27.03
CA ASN A 14 39.81 5.15 26.61
C ASN A 14 39.67 3.82 25.87
N GLY A 15 38.45 3.29 25.99
CA GLY A 15 37.94 2.15 25.27
C GLY A 15 37.88 2.32 23.76
N MET A 16 38.02 1.17 23.10
CA MET A 16 37.65 0.97 21.71
C MET A 16 37.05 -0.42 21.61
N VAL A 17 35.72 -0.51 21.61
CA VAL A 17 35.01 -1.75 21.29
C VAL A 17 34.69 -1.69 19.81
N SER A 18 35.51 -2.37 19.00
CA SER A 18 35.04 -2.82 17.69
C SER A 18 34.10 -3.99 17.91
N ASN A 19 32.96 -4.02 17.22
CA ASN A 19 32.45 -5.26 16.64
C ASN A 19 31.38 -5.02 15.58
N GLN A 20 31.69 -5.58 14.41
CA GLN A 20 30.81 -6.19 13.42
C GLN A 20 29.75 -5.33 12.74
N ALA A 21 30.10 -4.97 11.49
CA ALA A 21 29.15 -4.71 10.43
C ALA A 21 28.16 -5.89 10.30
N ASN A 22 26.90 -5.63 10.64
CA ASN A 22 25.81 -6.52 10.26
C ASN A 22 25.43 -6.18 8.82
N ASP A 23 25.83 -7.05 7.90
CA ASP A 23 25.38 -7.10 6.52
C ASP A 23 23.88 -7.46 6.52
N THR A 24 23.05 -6.48 6.85
CA THR A 24 21.62 -6.56 6.60
C THR A 24 21.45 -6.27 5.13
N THR A 25 21.38 -7.34 4.34
CA THR A 25 20.68 -7.31 3.06
C THR A 25 19.26 -6.82 3.37
N THR A 26 19.08 -5.51 3.28
CA THR A 26 17.78 -4.87 3.29
C THR A 26 17.08 -5.29 2.00
N VAL A 27 16.47 -6.47 2.02
CA VAL A 27 15.30 -6.71 1.17
C VAL A 27 14.32 -5.60 1.54
N ALA A 28 14.29 -4.57 0.70
CA ALA A 28 13.35 -3.47 0.83
C ALA A 28 11.95 -4.10 0.84
N ALA A 29 11.33 -4.15 2.03
CA ALA A 29 9.95 -4.53 2.13
C ALA A 29 9.16 -3.48 1.35
N ASP A 30 8.65 -3.84 0.18
CA ASP A 30 7.76 -2.99 -0.62
C ASP A 30 6.60 -2.55 0.31
N ASP A 31 6.49 -1.26 0.60
CA ASP A 31 5.45 -0.70 1.46
C ASP A 31 4.07 -0.95 0.78
N PRO A 32 3.12 -1.65 1.44
CA PRO A 32 1.80 -1.93 0.84
C PRO A 32 1.09 -0.67 0.33
N LYS A 33 1.28 0.46 1.02
CA LYS A 33 0.73 1.75 0.60
C LYS A 33 1.40 2.25 -0.69
N GLN A 34 2.71 2.08 -0.82
CA GLN A 34 3.43 2.41 -2.04
C GLN A 34 2.97 1.56 -3.22
N ASN A 35 2.81 0.24 -3.04
CA ASN A 35 2.31 -0.67 -4.08
C ASN A 35 0.91 -0.25 -4.55
N LEU A 36 0.02 0.09 -3.62
CA LEU A 36 -1.31 0.60 -3.95
C LEU A 36 -1.23 1.91 -4.76
N ASN A 37 -0.37 2.85 -4.37
CA ASN A 37 -0.18 4.09 -5.14
C ASN A 37 0.33 3.84 -6.56
N GLN A 38 1.21 2.84 -6.76
CA GLN A 38 1.67 2.48 -8.09
C GLN A 38 0.53 1.96 -8.97
N VAL A 39 -0.34 1.10 -8.43
CA VAL A 39 -1.55 0.63 -9.14
C VAL A 39 -2.48 1.81 -9.47
N ILE A 40 -2.75 2.71 -8.51
CA ILE A 40 -3.57 3.90 -8.73
C ILE A 40 -3.02 4.77 -9.87
N ASN A 41 -1.70 5.03 -9.86
CA ASN A 41 -1.05 5.82 -10.90
C ASN A 41 -1.13 5.14 -12.28
N SER A 42 -0.99 3.81 -12.33
CA SER A 42 -1.11 3.02 -13.57
C SER A 42 -2.54 3.06 -14.12
N VAL A 43 -3.56 2.97 -13.27
CA VAL A 43 -4.98 3.14 -13.66
C VAL A 43 -5.20 4.54 -14.25
N GLN A 44 -4.72 5.60 -13.57
CA GLN A 44 -4.84 6.97 -14.07
C GLN A 44 -4.14 7.17 -15.43
N LYS A 45 -2.94 6.59 -15.59
CA LYS A 45 -2.21 6.62 -16.86
C LYS A 45 -2.97 5.89 -17.96
N THR A 46 -3.57 4.73 -17.66
CA THR A 46 -4.40 3.97 -18.59
C THR A 46 -5.61 4.78 -19.06
N LEU A 47 -6.31 5.46 -18.14
CA LEU A 47 -7.42 6.36 -18.48
C LEU A 47 -6.94 7.51 -19.40
N GLY A 48 -5.78 8.09 -19.12
CA GLY A 48 -5.17 9.12 -19.98
C GLY A 48 -4.86 8.62 -21.39
N LEU A 49 -4.30 7.41 -21.51
CA LEU A 49 -4.02 6.77 -22.80
C LEU A 49 -5.30 6.48 -23.59
N LEU A 50 -6.34 5.96 -22.93
CA LEU A 50 -7.66 5.73 -23.53
C LEU A 50 -8.27 7.03 -24.06
N HIS A 51 -8.19 8.11 -23.29
CA HIS A 51 -8.70 9.41 -23.72
C HIS A 51 -7.93 9.96 -24.93
N GLN A 52 -6.59 9.88 -24.92
CA GLN A 52 -5.78 10.29 -26.08
C GLN A 52 -6.07 9.46 -27.32
N LEU A 53 -6.29 8.16 -27.14
CA LEU A 53 -6.67 7.26 -28.22
C LEU A 53 -8.03 7.67 -28.79
N TYR A 54 -9.02 7.93 -27.93
CA TYR A 54 -10.34 8.43 -28.33
C TYR A 54 -10.24 9.71 -29.17
N LEU A 55 -9.47 10.72 -28.73
CA LEU A 55 -9.30 11.97 -29.48
C LEU A 55 -8.67 11.73 -30.86
N THR A 56 -7.68 10.84 -30.94
CA THR A 56 -7.00 10.47 -32.19
C THR A 56 -7.95 9.78 -33.17
N VAL A 57 -8.78 8.86 -32.67
CA VAL A 57 -9.77 8.14 -33.48
C VAL A 57 -10.92 9.06 -33.91
N SER A 58 -11.40 9.92 -33.02
CA SER A 58 -12.53 10.83 -33.29
C SER A 58 -12.23 11.87 -34.37
N SER A 59 -10.96 12.20 -34.59
CA SER A 59 -10.49 13.17 -35.58
C SER A 59 -9.51 12.57 -36.58
N PHE A 60 -9.67 11.27 -36.86
CA PHE A 60 -8.70 10.51 -37.64
C PHE A 60 -8.51 11.09 -39.05
N ASN A 61 -7.25 11.13 -39.47
CA ASN A 61 -6.83 11.43 -40.84
C ASN A 61 -5.52 10.67 -41.15
N ALA A 62 -5.06 10.73 -42.40
CA ALA A 62 -3.87 9.99 -42.86
C ALA A 62 -2.60 10.30 -42.03
N ALA A 63 -2.43 11.54 -41.57
CA ALA A 63 -1.28 11.92 -40.74
C ALA A 63 -1.33 11.31 -39.33
N SER A 64 -2.54 10.95 -38.85
CA SER A 64 -2.75 10.34 -37.54
C SER A 64 -2.52 8.83 -37.52
N GLN A 65 -2.23 8.18 -38.66
CA GLN A 65 -2.06 6.72 -38.73
C GLN A 65 -0.93 6.20 -37.84
N LEU A 66 0.26 6.79 -37.94
CA LEU A 66 1.40 6.38 -37.11
C LEU A 66 1.18 6.70 -35.61
N PRO A 67 0.73 7.92 -35.23
CA PRO A 67 0.34 8.22 -33.85
C PRO A 67 -0.69 7.25 -33.28
N LEU A 68 -1.71 6.87 -34.05
CA LEU A 68 -2.72 5.90 -33.61
C LEU A 68 -2.10 4.56 -33.19
N LEU A 69 -1.23 4.00 -34.05
CA LEU A 69 -0.52 2.74 -33.75
C LEU A 69 0.35 2.87 -32.50
N GLN A 70 1.06 3.98 -32.35
CA GLN A 70 1.89 4.24 -31.16
C GLN A 70 1.04 4.31 -29.88
N ARG A 71 -0.13 4.97 -29.93
CA ARG A 71 -1.05 5.07 -28.78
C ARG A 71 -1.67 3.72 -28.41
N LEU A 72 -2.03 2.90 -29.41
CA LEU A 72 -2.50 1.53 -29.18
C LEU A 72 -1.43 0.68 -28.48
N ASN A 73 -0.19 0.69 -28.99
CA ASN A 73 0.91 -0.04 -28.37
C ASN A 73 1.21 0.46 -26.95
N SER A 74 1.11 1.77 -26.72
CA SER A 74 1.28 2.37 -25.39
C SER A 74 0.21 1.88 -24.42
N LEU A 75 -1.05 1.81 -24.86
CA LEU A 75 -2.15 1.28 -24.05
C LEU A 75 -1.94 -0.20 -23.72
N VAL A 76 -1.59 -1.03 -24.70
CA VAL A 76 -1.32 -2.46 -24.48
C VAL A 76 -0.17 -2.65 -23.49
N SER A 77 0.92 -1.89 -23.64
CA SER A 77 2.06 -1.95 -22.73
C SER A 77 1.71 -1.50 -21.31
N GLU A 78 0.83 -0.51 -21.16
CA GLU A 78 0.42 -0.06 -19.83
C GLU A 78 -0.54 -1.05 -19.17
N LEU A 79 -1.43 -1.71 -19.93
CA LEU A 79 -2.29 -2.76 -19.39
C LEU A 79 -1.48 -3.95 -18.87
N ASP A 80 -0.42 -4.36 -19.58
CA ASP A 80 0.52 -5.38 -19.12
C ASP A 80 1.27 -4.95 -17.84
N ASN A 81 1.70 -3.69 -17.79
CA ASN A 81 2.31 -3.11 -16.58
C ASN A 81 1.33 -3.08 -15.40
N MET A 82 0.07 -2.74 -15.63
CA MET A 82 -0.97 -2.69 -14.60
C MET A 82 -1.22 -4.06 -13.97
N VAL A 83 -1.20 -5.14 -14.78
CA VAL A 83 -1.29 -6.52 -14.27
C VAL A 83 -0.10 -6.87 -13.38
N LYS A 84 1.13 -6.52 -13.79
CA LYS A 84 2.33 -6.78 -12.98
C LYS A 84 2.34 -6.02 -11.66
N LEU A 85 1.84 -4.78 -11.67
CA LEU A 85 1.71 -3.97 -10.45
C LEU A 85 0.62 -4.52 -9.52
N SER A 86 -0.46 -5.10 -10.06
CA SER A 86 -1.55 -5.63 -9.24
C SER A 86 -1.15 -6.88 -8.45
N GLU A 87 -0.20 -7.69 -8.96
CA GLU A 87 0.36 -8.85 -8.24
C GLU A 87 0.98 -8.46 -6.87
N LYS A 88 1.48 -7.23 -6.75
CA LYS A 88 2.06 -6.69 -5.52
C LYS A 88 1.02 -6.07 -4.57
N CYS A 89 -0.22 -5.93 -5.01
CA CYS A 89 -1.31 -5.30 -4.27
C CYS A 89 -2.18 -6.36 -3.58
N ASN A 90 -1.76 -6.82 -2.41
CA ASN A 90 -2.48 -7.86 -1.66
C ASN A 90 -3.54 -7.26 -0.73
N ILE A 91 -4.63 -6.75 -1.31
CA ILE A 91 -5.77 -6.17 -0.57
C ILE A 91 -6.99 -7.08 -0.75
N GLN A 92 -7.68 -7.40 0.35
CA GLN A 92 -8.95 -8.12 0.30
C GLN A 92 -10.10 -7.12 0.14
N VAL A 93 -10.93 -7.33 -0.88
CA VAL A 93 -12.10 -6.49 -1.17
C VAL A 93 -13.35 -7.34 -0.96
N PRO A 94 -14.28 -6.97 -0.06
CA PRO A 94 -15.56 -7.65 0.10
C PRO A 94 -16.37 -7.62 -1.20
N THR A 95 -17.05 -8.71 -1.53
CA THR A 95 -17.84 -8.82 -2.77
C THR A 95 -18.97 -7.80 -2.81
N GLU A 96 -19.53 -7.43 -1.66
CA GLU A 96 -20.56 -6.39 -1.53
C GLU A 96 -20.08 -5.02 -2.03
N VAL A 97 -18.80 -4.70 -1.83
CA VAL A 97 -18.19 -3.47 -2.35
C VAL A 97 -18.15 -3.49 -3.87
N LEU A 98 -17.84 -4.64 -4.48
CA LEU A 98 -17.85 -4.81 -5.94
C LEU A 98 -19.25 -4.62 -6.51
N ASN A 99 -20.27 -5.20 -5.86
CA ASN A 99 -21.67 -5.04 -6.28
C ASN A 99 -22.12 -3.57 -6.24
N LEU A 100 -21.70 -2.80 -5.23
CA LEU A 100 -21.99 -1.36 -5.18
C LEU A 100 -21.37 -0.61 -6.36
N ILE A 101 -20.14 -0.96 -6.75
CA ILE A 101 -19.44 -0.34 -7.89
C ILE A 101 -20.17 -0.68 -9.20
N ASP A 102 -20.56 -1.94 -9.40
CA ASP A 102 -21.28 -2.39 -10.60
C ASP A 102 -22.65 -1.72 -10.73
N ASP A 103 -23.33 -1.47 -9.61
CA ASP A 103 -24.59 -0.72 -9.53
C ASP A 103 -24.40 0.81 -9.72
N GLY A 104 -23.17 1.31 -9.80
CA GLY A 104 -22.86 2.74 -9.87
C GLY A 104 -23.12 3.51 -8.56
N LYS A 105 -23.17 2.81 -7.42
CA LYS A 105 -23.33 3.39 -6.07
C LYS A 105 -21.98 3.73 -5.46
N ASN A 106 -22.00 4.48 -4.36
CA ASN A 106 -20.78 4.80 -3.62
C ASN A 106 -20.33 3.56 -2.78
N PRO A 107 -19.12 3.02 -2.97
CA PRO A 107 -18.62 1.90 -2.17
C PRO A 107 -18.49 2.21 -0.67
N ASP A 108 -18.37 3.49 -0.28
CA ASP A 108 -18.30 3.89 1.13
C ASP A 108 -19.59 3.60 1.91
N GLU A 109 -20.70 3.35 1.21
CA GLU A 109 -21.95 2.92 1.81
C GLU A 109 -21.79 1.60 2.58
N PHE A 110 -21.03 0.64 2.02
CA PHE A 110 -20.71 -0.60 2.71
C PHE A 110 -19.95 -0.33 4.02
N THR A 111 -18.92 0.51 3.96
CA THR A 111 -18.11 0.87 5.14
C THR A 111 -18.98 1.48 6.24
N ARG A 112 -19.85 2.42 5.87
CA ARG A 112 -20.80 3.06 6.79
C ARG A 112 -21.75 2.04 7.42
N ASP A 113 -22.32 1.15 6.62
CA ASP A 113 -23.30 0.17 7.09
C ASP A 113 -22.67 -0.87 8.04
N VAL A 114 -21.43 -1.30 7.75
CA VAL A 114 -20.66 -2.18 8.64
C VAL A 114 -20.38 -1.50 9.99
N ILE A 115 -19.95 -0.24 9.97
CA ILE A 115 -19.71 0.55 11.20
C ILE A 115 -21.01 0.68 12.01
N ASN A 116 -22.11 1.05 11.37
CA ASN A 116 -23.42 1.19 12.03
C ASN A 116 -23.91 -0.14 12.61
N SER A 117 -23.75 -1.25 11.87
CA SER A 117 -24.07 -2.60 12.35
C SER A 117 -23.23 -2.97 13.57
N CYS A 118 -21.94 -2.63 13.57
CA CYS A 118 -21.04 -2.85 14.70
C CYS A 118 -21.49 -2.08 15.95
N ILE A 119 -21.83 -0.80 15.80
CA ILE A 119 -22.34 0.04 16.89
C ILE A 119 -23.61 -0.57 17.48
N ALA A 120 -24.59 -0.92 16.65
CA ALA A 120 -25.85 -1.51 17.09
C ALA A 120 -25.63 -2.86 17.82
N LYS A 121 -24.82 -3.75 17.23
CA LYS A 121 -24.48 -5.05 17.85
C LYS A 121 -23.74 -4.88 19.18
N ASN A 122 -22.85 -3.89 19.29
CA ASN A 122 -22.13 -3.58 20.52
C ASN A 122 -23.11 -3.14 21.63
N GLN A 123 -24.03 -2.22 21.32
CA GLN A 123 -25.06 -1.76 22.28
C GLN A 123 -25.94 -2.91 22.77
N VAL A 124 -26.41 -3.77 21.85
CA VAL A 124 -27.21 -4.96 22.20
C VAL A 124 -26.43 -5.92 23.08
N THR A 125 -25.17 -6.18 22.74
CA THR A 125 -24.30 -7.10 23.50
C THR A 125 -24.03 -6.57 24.90
N LYS A 126 -23.77 -5.26 25.03
CA LYS A 126 -23.63 -4.58 26.32
C LYS A 126 -24.91 -4.71 27.15
N GLY A 127 -26.07 -4.38 26.58
CA GLY A 127 -27.36 -4.49 27.27
C GLY A 127 -27.65 -5.90 27.78
N LYS A 128 -27.35 -6.93 26.98
CA LYS A 128 -27.46 -8.34 27.42
C LYS A 128 -26.50 -8.65 28.57
N THR A 129 -25.23 -8.24 28.44
CA THR A 129 -24.20 -8.47 29.46
C THR A 129 -24.56 -7.78 30.78
N ASP A 130 -25.06 -6.55 30.73
CA ASP A 130 -25.45 -5.80 31.92
C ASP A 130 -26.68 -6.42 32.57
N ALA A 131 -27.65 -6.94 31.80
CA ALA A 131 -28.77 -7.69 32.36
C ALA A 131 -28.33 -8.95 33.15
N PHE A 132 -27.30 -9.66 32.66
CA PHE A 132 -26.75 -10.83 33.38
C PHE A 132 -26.00 -10.48 34.67
N LYS A 133 -25.50 -9.24 34.83
CA LYS A 133 -24.81 -8.82 36.07
C LYS A 133 -25.76 -8.52 37.22
N VAL A 134 -27.04 -8.26 36.91
CA VAL A 134 -28.08 -7.91 37.88
C VAL A 134 -28.88 -9.14 38.32
N LEU A 135 -28.63 -10.30 37.69
CA LEU A 135 -29.09 -11.62 38.13
C LEU A 135 -28.13 -12.21 39.16
#